data_AF-A0A945F8Q8-F1
#
_entry.id   AF-A0A945F8Q8-F1
#
_cell.length_a   1.000
_cell.length_b   1.000
_cell.length_c   1.000
_cell.angle_alpha   90.00
_cell.angle_beta   90.00
_cell.angle_gamma   90.00
#
_symmetry.space_group_name_H-M   'P 1'
#
loop_
_entity.id
_entity.type
_entity.pdbx_description
1 polymer ?
#
loop_
_entity_poly.entity_id
_entity_poly.type
_entity_poly.pdbx_seq_one_letter_code
_entity_poly.pdbx_strand_id
1 'polypeptide(L)'
;MTMTDPIADFLTRIRNAFRTDKRWVDIPSSNMKKRIAYVLKEEKYIKDFFFINDGEFQTIRIFLKYDFNGGSVIESIQRCSRPGQRIYVGSGEIPRVLDGLGIAILSTSKGVVSNKTASKLGVGGELLCEVF
;
A
#
# COMPACT_ATOMS: atom_id res chain seq x y z
N MET A 1 -24.26 -3.08 0.19
CA MET A 1 -23.05 -3.91 0.13
C MET A 1 -22.25 -3.67 1.40
N THR A 2 -21.97 -4.73 2.16
CA THR A 2 -21.09 -4.66 3.33
C THR A 2 -19.63 -4.69 2.87
N MET A 3 -18.84 -3.67 3.25
CA MET A 3 -17.40 -3.63 2.95
C MET A 3 -16.66 -4.58 3.89
N THR A 4 -16.15 -5.69 3.37
CA THR A 4 -15.50 -6.75 4.17
C THR A 4 -13.98 -6.60 4.28
N ASP A 5 -13.31 -6.07 3.25
CA ASP A 5 -11.88 -5.77 3.28
C ASP A 5 -11.59 -4.33 2.80
N PRO A 6 -11.48 -3.37 3.74
CA PRO A 6 -11.15 -1.99 3.41
C PRO A 6 -9.76 -1.78 2.78
N ILE A 7 -8.81 -2.69 3.02
CA ILE A 7 -7.46 -2.60 2.45
C ILE A 7 -7.51 -3.04 1.00
N ALA A 8 -8.20 -4.14 0.69
CA ALA A 8 -8.39 -4.59 -0.69
C ALA A 8 -9.10 -3.53 -1.55
N ASP A 9 -10.12 -2.85 -1.02
CA ASP A 9 -10.77 -1.72 -1.69
C ASP A 9 -9.77 -0.57 -1.96
N PHE A 10 -8.96 -0.19 -0.96
CA PHE A 10 -7.92 0.84 -1.11
C PHE A 10 -6.95 0.52 -2.24
N LEU A 11 -6.39 -0.70 -2.27
CA LEU A 11 -5.44 -1.12 -3.30
C LEU A 11 -6.11 -1.18 -4.68
N THR A 12 -7.36 -1.64 -4.75
CA THR A 12 -8.12 -1.72 -6.00
C THR A 12 -8.41 -0.34 -6.58
N ARG A 13 -8.76 0.65 -5.75
CA ARG A 13 -8.98 2.03 -6.19
C ARG A 13 -7.72 2.65 -6.78
N ILE A 14 -6.56 2.41 -6.16
CA ILE A 14 -5.26 2.86 -6.69
C ILE A 14 -4.98 2.20 -8.05
N ARG A 15 -5.10 0.87 -8.13
CA ARG A 15 -4.89 0.13 -9.38
C ARG A 15 -5.78 0.63 -10.52
N ASN A 16 -7.07 0.84 -10.24
CA ASN A 16 -8.02 1.30 -11.24
C ASN A 16 -7.75 2.76 -11.67
N ALA A 17 -7.26 3.59 -10.74
CA ALA A 17 -6.88 4.96 -11.05
C ALA A 17 -5.65 5.02 -11.96
N PHE A 18 -4.67 4.13 -11.77
CA PHE A 18 -3.56 3.97 -12.72
C PHE A 18 -4.03 3.52 -14.10
N ARG A 19 -4.94 2.54 -14.17
CA ARG A 19 -5.51 2.04 -15.44
C ARG A 19 -6.33 3.06 -16.23
N THR A 20 -6.74 4.16 -15.58
CA THR A 20 -7.56 5.22 -16.18
C THR A 20 -6.79 6.54 -16.26
N ASP A 21 -5.47 6.50 -16.11
CA ASP A 21 -4.54 7.64 -16.21
C ASP A 21 -4.96 8.85 -15.36
N LYS A 22 -5.53 8.58 -14.18
CA LYS A 22 -5.96 9.64 -13.27
C LYS A 22 -4.76 10.29 -12.59
N ARG A 23 -4.82 11.62 -12.46
CA ARG A 23 -3.81 12.38 -11.70
C ARG A 23 -3.84 12.07 -10.19
N TRP A 24 -5.03 11.81 -9.64
CA TRP A 24 -5.23 11.49 -8.24
C TRP A 24 -6.44 10.58 -8.02
N VAL A 25 -6.51 9.97 -6.84
CA VAL A 25 -7.66 9.17 -6.38
C VAL A 25 -8.00 9.52 -4.94
N ASP A 26 -9.30 9.61 -4.66
CA ASP A 26 -9.86 9.90 -3.34
C ASP A 26 -10.40 8.63 -2.70
N ILE A 27 -9.93 8.32 -1.48
CA ILE A 27 -10.26 7.07 -0.77
C ILE A 27 -10.63 7.39 0.68
N PRO A 28 -11.73 6.82 1.23
CA PRO A 28 -12.07 7.01 2.65
C PRO A 28 -10.93 6.59 3.57
N SER A 29 -10.59 7.44 4.53
CA SER A 29 -9.41 7.24 5.37
C SER A 29 -9.63 6.18 6.45
N SER A 30 -8.56 5.51 6.83
CA SER A 30 -8.44 4.71 8.05
C SER A 30 -6.99 4.72 8.50
N ASN A 31 -6.71 4.50 9.79
CA ASN A 31 -5.34 4.55 10.29
C ASN A 31 -4.41 3.59 9.53
N MET A 32 -4.90 2.40 9.18
CA MET A 32 -4.14 1.43 8.38
C MET A 32 -3.87 1.97 6.96
N LYS A 33 -4.89 2.49 6.27
CA LYS A 33 -4.74 3.06 4.91
C LYS A 33 -3.77 4.24 4.89
N LYS A 34 -3.80 5.10 5.91
CA LYS A 34 -2.86 6.22 6.07
C LYS A 34 -1.41 5.73 6.16
N ARG A 35 -1.15 4.70 6.95
CA ARG A 35 0.20 4.14 7.10
C ARG A 35 0.67 3.43 5.83
N ILE A 36 -0.22 2.72 5.13
CA ILE A 36 0.11 2.13 3.82
C ILE A 36 0.45 3.23 2.81
N ALA A 37 -0.35 4.30 2.71
CA ALA A 37 -0.06 5.45 1.83
C ALA A 37 1.29 6.11 2.15
N TYR A 38 1.62 6.21 3.44
CA TYR A 38 2.92 6.73 3.89
C TYR A 38 4.08 5.85 3.40
N VAL A 39 4.00 4.52 3.56
CA VAL A 39 5.03 3.59 3.06
C VAL A 39 5.15 3.67 1.52
N LEU A 40 4.03 3.76 0.79
CA LEU A 40 4.06 3.93 -0.66
C LEU A 40 4.77 5.22 -1.09
N LYS A 41 4.65 6.30 -0.31
CA LYS A 41 5.35 7.57 -0.55
C LYS A 41 6.84 7.45 -0.25
N GLU A 42 7.21 6.86 0.90
CA GLU A 42 8.61 6.66 1.29
C GLU A 42 9.38 5.82 0.26
N GLU A 43 8.76 4.75 -0.25
CA GLU A 43 9.32 3.88 -1.29
C GLU A 43 9.13 4.45 -2.71
N LYS A 44 8.62 5.69 -2.84
CA LYS A 44 8.50 6.48 -4.08
C LYS A 44 7.60 5.88 -5.17
N TYR A 45 6.61 5.06 -4.81
CA TYR A 45 5.59 4.49 -5.71
C TYR A 45 4.44 5.46 -6.00
N ILE A 46 4.15 6.38 -5.08
CA ILE A 46 3.20 7.48 -5.30
C ILE A 46 3.93 8.82 -5.24
N LYS A 47 3.34 9.86 -5.82
CA LYS A 47 3.96 11.19 -5.85
C LYS A 47 3.81 11.88 -4.50
N ASP A 48 2.58 11.93 -4.01
CA ASP A 48 2.25 12.48 -2.69
C ASP A 48 0.86 12.01 -2.25
N PHE A 49 0.46 12.31 -1.02
CA PHE A 49 -0.91 12.20 -0.56
C PHE A 49 -1.24 13.32 0.44
N PHE A 50 -2.50 13.75 0.47
CA PHE A 50 -3.02 14.70 1.46
C PHE A 50 -4.29 14.16 2.12
N PHE A 51 -4.58 14.67 3.31
CA PHE A 51 -5.84 14.43 3.99
C PHE A 51 -6.79 15.59 3.73
N ILE A 52 -7.96 15.26 3.20
CA ILE A 52 -9.05 16.20 2.99
C ILE A 52 -10.11 15.92 4.04
N ASN A 53 -10.56 16.97 4.72
CA ASN A 53 -11.56 16.85 5.78
C ASN A 53 -12.84 17.56 5.32
N ASP A 54 -13.73 16.82 4.67
CA ASP A 54 -15.00 17.32 4.15
C ASP A 54 -16.15 16.98 5.13
N GLY A 55 -16.06 17.49 6.36
CA GLY A 55 -17.06 17.25 7.41
C GLY A 55 -16.79 15.98 8.22
N GLU A 56 -17.77 15.09 8.35
CA GLU A 56 -17.69 13.89 9.21
C GLU A 56 -16.67 12.84 8.74
N PHE A 57 -16.38 12.79 7.44
CA PHE A 57 -15.54 11.75 6.87
C PHE A 57 -14.25 12.32 6.28
N GLN A 58 -13.13 11.93 6.89
CA GLN A 58 -11.80 12.25 6.36
C GLN A 58 -11.45 11.34 5.18
N THR A 59 -10.93 11.95 4.10
CA THR A 59 -10.54 11.30 2.86
C THR A 59 -9.03 11.40 2.63
N ILE A 60 -8.42 10.38 2.05
CA ILE A 60 -7.03 10.37 1.58
C ILE A 60 -7.05 10.63 0.08
N ARG A 61 -6.50 11.77 -0.34
CA ARG A 61 -6.23 12.05 -1.76
C ARG A 61 -4.81 11.61 -2.08
N ILE A 62 -4.67 10.62 -2.95
CA ILE A 62 -3.36 10.08 -3.39
C ILE A 62 -3.06 10.60 -4.78
N PHE A 63 -1.90 11.24 -4.95
CA PHE A 63 -1.38 11.66 -6.25
C PHE A 63 -0.55 10.54 -6.85
N LEU A 64 -0.98 10.08 -8.02
CA LEU A 64 -0.32 9.00 -8.73
C LEU A 64 0.98 9.49 -9.37
N LYS A 65 1.94 8.58 -9.48
CA LYS A 65 3.24 8.85 -10.07
C LYS A 65 3.36 8.08 -11.39
N TYR A 66 3.75 8.79 -12.42
CA TYR A 66 4.01 8.26 -13.75
C TYR A 66 5.48 8.45 -14.10
N ASP A 67 6.02 7.60 -14.97
CA ASP A 67 7.35 7.74 -15.53
C ASP A 67 7.41 8.87 -16.59
N PHE A 68 8.59 9.09 -17.18
CA PHE A 68 8.79 10.12 -18.20
C PHE A 68 8.06 9.84 -19.52
N ASN A 69 7.72 8.58 -19.78
CA ASN A 69 7.03 8.11 -20.98
C ASN A 69 5.51 8.03 -20.76
N GLY A 70 5.01 8.38 -19.57
CA GLY A 70 3.59 8.29 -19.19
C GLY A 70 3.18 6.92 -18.65
N GLY A 71 4.10 5.97 -18.50
CA GLY A 71 3.86 4.67 -17.87
C GLY A 71 3.59 4.79 -16.37
N SER A 72 2.76 3.88 -15.85
CA SER A 72 2.50 3.78 -14.41
C SER A 72 3.76 3.31 -13.67
N VAL A 73 4.13 3.99 -12.58
CA VAL A 73 5.23 3.53 -11.71
C VAL A 73 4.87 2.27 -10.92
N ILE A 74 3.58 1.98 -10.76
CA ILE A 74 3.10 0.73 -10.17
C ILE A 74 2.56 -0.15 -11.30
N GLU A 75 3.19 -1.27 -11.57
CA GLU A 75 2.69 -2.29 -12.52
C GLU A 75 1.62 -3.16 -11.85
N SER A 76 1.83 -3.53 -10.60
CA SER A 76 1.00 -4.45 -9.83
C SER A 76 0.92 -4.03 -8.36
N ILE A 77 -0.30 -4.03 -7.82
CA ILE A 77 -0.55 -3.82 -6.39
C ILE A 77 -1.60 -4.83 -5.92
N GLN A 78 -1.21 -5.71 -5.01
CA GLN A 78 -2.00 -6.90 -4.66
C GLN A 78 -2.09 -7.14 -3.16
N ARG A 79 -3.29 -7.51 -2.70
CA ARG A 79 -3.56 -7.90 -1.31
C ARG A 79 -3.15 -9.35 -1.09
N CYS A 80 -2.19 -9.57 -0.19
CA CYS A 80 -1.66 -10.90 0.15
C CYS A 80 -2.48 -11.57 1.26
N SER A 81 -2.33 -11.12 2.51
CA SER A 81 -3.19 -11.58 3.60
C SER A 81 -4.65 -11.16 3.34
N ARG A 82 -5.66 -11.98 3.62
CA ARG A 82 -7.08 -11.64 3.44
C ARG A 82 -7.88 -12.08 4.66
N PRO A 83 -9.08 -11.55 4.93
CA PRO A 83 -9.87 -11.96 6.09
C PRO A 83 -10.06 -13.48 6.21
N GLY A 84 -10.21 -14.20 5.09
CA GLY A 84 -10.34 -15.66 5.08
C GLY A 84 -9.02 -16.44 5.18
N GLN A 85 -7.88 -15.81 4.91
CA GLN A 85 -6.56 -16.44 5.03
C GLN A 85 -5.52 -15.38 5.39
N ARG A 86 -5.15 -15.33 6.67
CA ARG A 86 -4.13 -14.41 7.16
C ARG A 86 -2.74 -15.00 6.90
N ILE A 87 -1.84 -14.17 6.38
CA ILE A 87 -0.47 -14.55 6.06
C ILE A 87 0.47 -13.79 7.00
N TYR A 88 1.25 -14.53 7.78
CA TYR A 88 2.26 -14.00 8.70
C TYR A 88 3.63 -14.54 8.30
N VAL A 89 4.66 -13.71 8.45
CA VAL A 89 6.03 -14.07 8.13
C VAL A 89 6.95 -13.72 9.29
N GLY A 90 7.89 -14.61 9.62
CA GLY A 90 8.96 -14.34 10.57
C GLY A 90 9.96 -13.33 10.03
N SER A 91 10.80 -12.76 10.91
CA SER A 91 11.84 -11.79 10.50
C SER A 91 12.87 -12.36 9.53
N GLY A 92 13.17 -13.66 9.61
CA GLY A 92 14.05 -14.38 8.68
C GLY A 92 13.37 -14.85 7.39
N GLU A 93 12.04 -14.72 7.30
CA GLU A 93 11.21 -15.27 6.21
C GLU A 93 10.51 -14.16 5.42
N ILE A 94 10.94 -12.90 5.61
CA ILE A 94 10.35 -11.76 4.93
C ILE A 94 10.55 -11.93 3.41
N PRO A 95 9.46 -11.93 2.61
CA PRO A 95 9.55 -12.20 1.19
C PRO A 95 10.28 -11.10 0.44
N ARG A 96 11.03 -11.51 -0.60
CA ARG A 96 11.56 -10.61 -1.62
C ARG A 96 10.59 -10.57 -2.79
N VAL A 97 10.12 -9.38 -3.11
CA VAL A 97 9.23 -9.15 -4.27
C VAL A 97 10.10 -8.84 -5.48
N LEU A 98 9.97 -9.62 -6.56
CA LEU A 98 10.79 -9.52 -7.78
C LEU A 98 12.29 -9.41 -7.49
N ASP A 99 12.79 -10.31 -6.64
CA ASP A 99 14.20 -10.34 -6.18
C ASP A 99 14.73 -8.99 -5.65
N GLY A 100 13.85 -8.19 -5.03
CA GLY A 100 14.19 -6.92 -4.39
C GLY A 100 13.88 -5.67 -5.22
N LEU A 101 13.39 -5.82 -6.44
CA LEU A 101 12.90 -4.71 -7.26
C LEU A 101 11.56 -4.17 -6.73
N GLY A 102 10.70 -5.06 -6.23
CA GLY A 102 9.44 -4.70 -5.59
C GLY A 102 9.55 -4.49 -4.08
N ILE A 103 8.43 -4.14 -3.46
CA ILE A 103 8.29 -4.08 -2.01
C ILE A 103 7.13 -4.94 -1.53
N ALA A 104 7.29 -5.48 -0.32
CA ALA A 104 6.20 -6.00 0.48
C ALA A 104 5.93 -5.03 1.63
N ILE A 105 4.68 -4.82 1.99
CA ILE A 105 4.27 -3.99 3.13
C ILE A 105 3.75 -4.92 4.23
N LEU A 106 4.31 -4.78 5.43
CA LEU A 106 4.00 -5.63 6.57
C LEU A 106 3.43 -4.82 7.73
N SER A 107 2.45 -5.39 8.44
CA SER A 107 2.03 -4.90 9.75
C SER A 107 2.83 -5.61 10.83
N THR A 108 3.68 -4.87 11.53
CA THR A 108 4.60 -5.40 12.55
C THR A 108 4.31 -4.78 13.92
N SER A 109 4.97 -5.26 14.97
CA SER A 109 4.92 -4.66 16.31
C SER A 109 5.51 -3.24 16.37
N LYS A 110 6.30 -2.83 15.37
CA LYS A 110 6.84 -1.47 15.22
C LYS A 110 6.03 -0.61 14.25
N GLY A 111 4.83 -1.07 13.87
CA GLY A 111 3.94 -0.40 12.92
C GLY A 111 3.99 -1.00 11.52
N VAL A 112 3.34 -0.33 10.58
CA VAL A 112 3.31 -0.73 9.17
C VAL A 112 4.56 -0.21 8.48
N VAL A 113 5.35 -1.12 7.90
CA VAL A 113 6.66 -0.82 7.29
C VAL A 113 6.88 -1.65 6.02
N SER A 114 7.83 -1.25 5.18
CA SER A 114 8.28 -2.06 4.05
C SER A 114 9.11 -3.26 4.49
N ASN A 115 9.20 -4.29 3.65
CA ASN A 115 10.03 -5.48 3.86
C ASN A 115 11.51 -5.13 4.08
N LYS A 116 12.02 -4.11 3.38
CA LYS A 116 13.38 -3.58 3.56
C LYS A 116 13.58 -3.05 4.98
N THR A 117 12.62 -2.27 5.48
CA THR A 117 12.67 -1.69 6.83
C THR A 117 12.46 -2.76 7.89
N ALA A 118 11.51 -3.67 7.70
CA ALA A 118 11.25 -4.79 8.59
C ALA A 118 12.49 -5.69 8.76
N SER A 119 13.19 -5.98 7.65
CA SER A 119 14.44 -6.76 7.66
C SER A 119 15.55 -6.06 8.45
N LYS A 120 15.71 -4.73 8.28
CA LYS A 120 16.69 -3.94 9.04
C LYS A 120 16.39 -3.90 10.53
N LEU A 121 15.11 -3.88 10.90
CA LEU A 121 14.66 -3.88 12.29
C LEU A 121 14.61 -5.28 12.91
N GLY A 122 14.80 -6.34 12.11
CA GLY A 122 14.72 -7.72 12.58
C GLY A 122 13.33 -8.14 13.05
N VAL A 123 12.25 -7.54 12.51
CA VAL A 123 10.86 -7.81 12.92
C VAL A 123 10.04 -8.46 11.80
N GLY A 124 9.29 -9.50 12.15
CA GLY A 124 8.27 -10.10 11.29
C GLY A 124 6.89 -9.46 11.48
N GLY A 125 5.88 -9.97 10.77
CA GLY A 125 4.52 -9.45 10.87
C GLY A 125 3.52 -10.05 9.87
N GLU A 126 2.33 -9.44 9.80
CA GLU A 126 1.32 -9.80 8.79
C GLU A 126 1.71 -9.21 7.44
N LEU A 127 1.76 -10.04 6.39
CA LEU A 127 2.04 -9.59 5.04
C LEU A 127 0.79 -8.94 4.42
N LEU A 128 0.77 -7.61 4.35
CA LEU A 128 -0.41 -6.88 3.91
C LEU A 128 -0.57 -6.93 2.40
N CYS A 129 0.42 -6.40 1.67
CA CYS A 129 0.38 -6.32 0.23
C CYS A 129 1.77 -6.30 -0.37
N GLU A 130 1.80 -6.63 -1.66
CA GLU A 130 2.99 -6.54 -2.50
C GLU A 130 2.75 -5.50 -3.60
N VAL A 131 3.81 -4.78 -3.93
CA VAL A 131 3.81 -3.69 -4.91
C VAL A 131 5.08 -3.79 -5.75
N PHE A 132 4.92 -3.71 -7.06
CA PHE A 132 6.00 -3.56 -8.04
C PHE A 132 5.47 -2.88 -9.30
#